data_AF-A0A5B7I5W4-F1
#
_entry.id   AF-A0A5B7I5W4-F1
#
_cell.length_a   1.000
_cell.length_b   1.000
_cell.length_c   1.000
_cell.angle_alpha   90.00
_cell.angle_beta   90.00
_cell.angle_gamma   90.00
#
_symmetry.space_group_name_H-M   'P 1'
#
loop_
_entity.id
_entity.type
_entity.pdbx_description
1 polymer ?
#
loop_
_entity_poly.entity_id
_entity_poly.type
_entity_poly.pdbx_seq_one_letter_code
_entity_poly.pdbx_strand_id
1 'polypeptide(L)'
;MSELSQLYARLNRRTLSEAQLFHHGFPRPSNLPGKARVRVHPDTFWTAQPSLRKRICERCKKTYEVDSSGYPVVKEECRWHLWRAKNGIYGCCGRSTYGKTCKTSPLHVTSNIDPDNLKGFIDTSDSDVSSTSVFALDCEMVSTTRGMEIAAITVVDHQCKVVYETLVLPEGRIIDYNTIFSSLTSDKFRDVTTKLEDVHTKLMSLVGTHTILVGHGLHNDLLRLQLFHGRVVDTIYLYPHPKGLPAKNPLRFLKQRHLPHLLVNEGLKCREDAVATMMLARLKCGFTASP
;
A
#
# COMPACT_ATOMS: atom_id res chain seq x y z
N MET A 1 31.57 -13.73 -1.30
CA MET A 1 30.49 -12.83 -0.83
C MET A 1 29.21 -13.62 -0.78
N SER A 2 28.45 -13.56 0.32
CA SER A 2 27.16 -14.25 0.43
C SER A 2 26.16 -13.75 -0.63
N GLU A 3 25.14 -14.55 -0.92
CA GLU A 3 24.07 -14.16 -1.84
C GLU A 3 23.40 -12.85 -1.40
N LEU A 4 23.11 -12.71 -0.11
CA LEU A 4 22.59 -11.49 0.50
C LEU A 4 23.47 -10.27 0.19
N SER A 5 24.78 -10.37 0.43
CA SER A 5 25.70 -9.25 0.20
C SER A 5 25.72 -8.82 -1.26
N GLN A 6 25.66 -9.78 -2.19
CA GLN A 6 25.62 -9.50 -3.63
C GLN A 6 24.30 -8.84 -4.04
N LEU A 7 23.17 -9.37 -3.57
CA LEU A 7 21.84 -8.82 -3.84
C LEU A 7 21.73 -7.41 -3.26
N TYR A 8 22.10 -7.22 -2.00
CA TYR A 8 22.10 -5.94 -1.32
C TYR A 8 22.92 -4.91 -2.10
N ALA A 9 24.16 -5.25 -2.50
CA ALA A 9 25.01 -4.33 -3.26
C ALA A 9 24.39 -3.92 -4.62
N ARG A 10 23.67 -4.84 -5.30
CA ARG A 10 22.98 -4.55 -6.57
C ARG A 10 21.72 -3.72 -6.34
N LEU A 11 20.93 -4.02 -5.31
CA LEU A 11 19.71 -3.26 -4.98
C LEU A 11 20.02 -1.87 -4.43
N ASN A 12 21.10 -1.71 -3.67
CA ASN A 12 21.53 -0.42 -3.12
C ASN A 12 21.83 0.61 -4.23
N ARG A 13 22.24 0.16 -5.42
CA ARG A 13 22.43 1.04 -6.59
C ARG A 13 21.11 1.45 -7.28
N ARG A 14 19.99 0.86 -6.85
CA ARG A 14 18.65 1.04 -7.40
C ARG A 14 17.68 1.65 -6.38
N THR A 15 18.16 1.99 -5.18
CA THR A 15 17.35 2.71 -4.19
C THR A 15 16.99 4.08 -4.72
N LEU A 16 15.77 4.51 -4.45
CA LEU A 16 15.34 5.87 -4.78
C LEU A 16 16.15 6.90 -3.97
N SER A 17 16.56 7.97 -4.62
CA SER A 17 17.17 9.11 -3.94
C SER A 17 16.16 9.86 -3.08
N GLU A 18 16.64 10.68 -2.16
CA GLU A 18 15.81 11.58 -1.33
C GLU A 18 14.79 12.37 -2.16
N ALA A 19 15.27 13.00 -3.24
CA ALA A 19 14.44 13.79 -4.14
C ALA A 19 13.40 12.93 -4.87
N GLN A 20 13.76 11.70 -5.27
CA GLN A 20 12.84 10.77 -5.92
C GLN A 20 11.77 10.29 -4.94
N LEU A 21 12.13 9.93 -3.71
CA LEU A 21 11.18 9.53 -2.66
C LEU A 21 10.14 10.62 -2.45
N PHE A 22 10.57 11.86 -2.23
CA PHE A 22 9.66 12.99 -2.04
C PHE A 22 8.81 13.24 -3.30
N HIS A 23 9.42 13.25 -4.49
CA HIS A 23 8.70 13.45 -5.74
C HIS A 23 7.63 12.37 -5.98
N HIS A 24 7.92 11.13 -5.61
CA HIS A 24 7.01 10.00 -5.79
C HIS A 24 5.97 9.82 -4.68
N GLY A 25 5.90 10.76 -3.74
CA GLY A 25 4.86 10.79 -2.71
C GLY A 25 5.12 9.84 -1.53
N PHE A 26 6.37 9.42 -1.32
CA PHE A 26 6.74 8.74 -0.08
C PHE A 26 6.67 9.71 1.11
N PRO A 27 6.20 9.26 2.29
CA PRO A 27 6.15 10.10 3.48
C PRO A 27 7.57 10.46 3.94
N ARG A 28 7.81 11.75 4.17
CA ARG A 28 9.08 12.27 4.67
C ARG A 28 8.91 13.01 5.99
N PRO A 29 9.94 13.04 6.86
CA PRO A 29 9.90 13.85 8.07
C PRO A 29 9.62 15.34 7.77
N SER A 30 8.74 15.94 8.56
CA SER A 30 8.57 17.39 8.58
C SER A 30 9.49 18.05 9.63
N ASN A 31 9.35 19.35 9.84
CA ASN A 31 10.08 20.03 10.92
C ASN A 31 9.50 19.72 12.32
N LEU A 32 8.33 19.07 12.37
CA LEU A 32 7.68 18.65 13.61
C LEU A 32 7.86 17.12 13.78
N PRO A 33 8.32 16.65 14.95
CA PRO A 33 8.48 15.22 15.23
C PRO A 33 7.20 14.42 14.98
N GLY A 34 7.35 13.25 14.37
CA GLY A 34 6.24 12.34 14.06
C GLY A 34 5.22 12.87 13.03
N LYS A 35 5.44 14.06 12.45
CA LYS A 35 4.59 14.64 11.42
C LYS A 35 5.23 14.46 10.05
N ALA A 36 4.47 13.91 9.10
CA ALA A 36 4.92 13.71 7.73
C ALA A 36 4.65 14.92 6.84
N ARG A 37 5.53 15.09 5.85
CA ARG A 37 5.26 15.85 4.63
C ARG A 37 5.20 14.86 3.46
N VAL A 38 4.22 15.04 2.58
CA VAL A 38 4.04 14.21 1.38
C VAL A 38 3.80 15.14 0.21
N ARG A 39 4.39 14.85 -0.95
CA ARG A 39 4.01 15.54 -2.18
C ARG A 39 2.66 15.01 -2.65
N VAL A 40 1.63 15.84 -2.58
CA VAL A 40 0.32 15.58 -3.17
C VAL A 40 0.44 15.82 -4.67
N HIS A 41 0.36 14.75 -5.48
CA HIS A 41 0.28 14.87 -6.93
C HIS A 41 -1.20 15.11 -7.36
N PRO A 42 -1.46 15.88 -8.42
CA PRO A 42 -2.82 16.00 -8.98
C PRO A 42 -3.41 14.65 -9.42
N ASP A 43 -2.54 13.71 -9.83
CA ASP A 43 -2.90 12.37 -10.29
C ASP A 43 -2.99 11.33 -9.16
N THR A 44 -2.46 11.65 -7.99
CA THR A 44 -2.69 10.81 -6.82
C THR A 44 -4.12 11.04 -6.36
N PHE A 45 -4.84 9.95 -6.08
CA PHE A 45 -6.27 9.92 -5.74
C PHE A 45 -6.60 10.58 -4.37
N TRP A 46 -5.74 11.47 -3.88
CA TRP A 46 -5.98 12.32 -2.73
C TRP A 46 -7.09 13.28 -3.08
N THR A 47 -8.25 13.08 -2.48
CA THR A 47 -9.32 14.06 -2.56
C THR A 47 -9.28 14.84 -1.26
N ALA A 48 -8.84 16.10 -1.32
CA ALA A 48 -8.92 16.99 -0.17
C ALA A 48 -10.37 17.01 0.33
N GLN A 49 -10.55 16.81 1.64
CA GLN A 49 -11.91 16.76 2.17
C GLN A 49 -12.54 18.15 2.12
N PRO A 50 -13.81 18.27 1.70
CA PRO A 50 -14.46 19.58 1.63
C PRO A 50 -14.57 20.30 2.98
N SER A 51 -14.70 19.55 4.07
CA SER A 51 -14.71 20.09 5.44
C SER A 51 -14.56 18.97 6.47
N LEU A 52 -14.47 19.32 7.75
CA LEU A 52 -14.43 18.34 8.86
C LEU A 52 -15.59 17.34 8.85
N ARG A 53 -16.79 17.75 8.42
CA ARG A 53 -18.01 16.91 8.37
C ARG A 53 -18.42 16.46 6.98
N LYS A 54 -17.71 16.87 5.93
CA LYS A 54 -18.01 16.45 4.54
C LYS A 54 -16.87 15.61 4.00
N ARG A 55 -17.24 14.57 3.26
CA ARG A 55 -16.30 13.66 2.61
C ARG A 55 -16.66 13.49 1.15
N ILE A 56 -15.66 13.28 0.30
CA ILE A 56 -15.88 12.86 -1.09
C ILE A 56 -15.66 11.35 -1.19
N CYS A 57 -16.65 10.65 -1.75
CA CYS A 57 -16.57 9.22 -1.94
C CYS A 57 -15.53 8.87 -3.01
N GLU A 58 -14.54 8.06 -2.69
CA GLU A 58 -13.48 7.72 -3.66
C GLU A 58 -14.00 6.85 -4.83
N ARG A 59 -15.13 6.16 -4.63
CA ARG A 59 -15.76 5.25 -5.59
C ARG A 59 -16.69 5.98 -6.56
N CYS A 60 -17.74 6.63 -6.05
CA CYS A 60 -18.76 7.29 -6.86
C CYS A 60 -18.56 8.81 -7.01
N LYS A 61 -17.56 9.40 -6.33
CA LYS A 61 -17.26 10.84 -6.32
C LYS A 61 -18.34 11.75 -5.73
N LYS A 62 -19.42 11.19 -5.19
CA LYS A 62 -20.44 11.95 -4.46
C LYS A 62 -19.88 12.50 -3.14
N THR A 63 -20.23 13.74 -2.81
CA THR A 63 -20.01 14.31 -1.48
C THR A 63 -21.08 13.83 -0.50
N TYR A 64 -20.68 13.41 0.70
CA TYR A 64 -21.57 12.95 1.77
C TYR A 64 -21.15 13.52 3.12
N GLU A 65 -22.07 13.54 4.08
CA GLU A 65 -21.83 14.06 5.43
C GLU A 65 -21.51 12.93 6.42
N VAL A 66 -20.61 13.24 7.35
CA VAL A 66 -20.21 12.34 8.44
C VAL A 66 -20.42 13.00 9.79
N ASP A 67 -20.71 12.18 10.80
CA ASP A 67 -20.81 12.61 12.19
C ASP A 67 -19.43 12.85 12.84
N SER A 68 -19.40 13.14 14.13
CA SER A 68 -18.17 13.36 14.89
C SER A 68 -17.25 12.13 14.96
N SER A 69 -17.79 10.92 14.78
CA SER A 69 -17.03 9.66 14.74
C SER A 69 -16.51 9.32 13.33
N GLY A 70 -16.89 10.11 12.32
CA GLY A 70 -16.59 9.87 10.92
C GLY A 70 -17.55 8.90 10.23
N TYR A 71 -18.65 8.51 10.90
CA TYR A 71 -19.65 7.61 10.32
C TYR A 71 -20.63 8.40 9.42
N PRO A 72 -21.07 7.86 8.26
CA PRO A 72 -22.04 8.55 7.40
C PRO A 72 -23.34 8.90 8.13
N VAL A 73 -23.74 10.18 8.09
CA VAL A 73 -24.98 10.67 8.74
C VAL A 73 -26.21 10.07 8.06
N VAL A 74 -26.17 10.00 6.72
CA VAL A 74 -27.22 9.39 5.91
C VAL A 74 -26.68 8.11 5.29
N LYS A 75 -27.38 7.00 5.54
CA LYS A 75 -27.10 5.73 4.86
C LYS A 75 -27.67 5.78 3.45
N GLU A 76 -26.78 5.89 2.48
CA GLU A 76 -27.11 5.90 1.07
C GLU A 76 -26.28 4.84 0.35
N GLU A 77 -26.92 4.10 -0.56
CA GLU A 77 -26.23 3.09 -1.35
C GLU A 77 -25.26 3.76 -2.33
N CYS A 78 -23.96 3.53 -2.12
CA CYS A 78 -22.92 3.91 -3.05
C CYS A 78 -22.95 3.00 -4.26
N ARG A 79 -23.07 3.57 -5.47
CA ARG A 79 -23.03 2.82 -6.73
C ARG A 79 -21.89 3.30 -7.63
N TRP A 80 -21.09 2.39 -8.18
CA TRP A 80 -19.94 2.75 -9.02
C TRP A 80 -19.54 1.64 -10.02
N HIS A 81 -18.55 1.94 -10.85
CA HIS A 81 -17.80 0.96 -11.65
C HIS A 81 -16.39 0.80 -11.08
N LEU A 82 -15.95 -0.45 -10.88
CA LEU A 82 -14.65 -0.73 -10.25
C LEU A 82 -13.47 -0.19 -11.06
N TRP A 83 -13.56 -0.32 -12.38
CA TRP A 83 -12.52 0.09 -13.31
C TRP A 83 -12.98 1.28 -14.13
N ARG A 84 -12.06 2.19 -14.47
CA ARG A 84 -12.33 3.26 -15.43
C ARG A 84 -12.64 2.66 -16.80
N ALA A 85 -13.54 3.30 -17.54
CA ALA A 85 -13.83 2.90 -18.90
C ALA A 85 -12.61 3.08 -19.79
N LYS A 86 -12.36 2.12 -20.68
CA LYS A 86 -11.40 2.24 -21.79
C LYS A 86 -12.17 2.08 -23.08
N ASN A 87 -11.99 2.99 -24.03
CA ASN A 87 -12.72 3.03 -25.30
C ASN A 87 -14.25 2.96 -25.09
N GLY A 88 -14.76 3.72 -24.10
CA GLY A 88 -16.19 3.75 -23.78
C GLY A 88 -16.75 2.52 -23.06
N ILE A 89 -15.91 1.52 -22.72
CA ILE A 89 -16.35 0.27 -22.11
C ILE A 89 -15.70 0.08 -20.73
N TYR A 90 -16.52 -0.22 -19.73
CA TYR A 90 -16.06 -0.54 -18.39
C TYR A 90 -15.54 -1.97 -18.31
N GLY A 91 -14.23 -2.14 -18.12
CA GLY A 91 -13.61 -3.47 -17.98
C GLY A 91 -14.11 -4.30 -16.78
N CYS A 92 -14.91 -3.72 -15.88
CA CYS A 92 -15.47 -4.43 -14.72
C CYS A 92 -16.76 -5.19 -15.04
N CYS A 93 -17.48 -4.82 -16.11
CA CYS A 93 -18.77 -5.43 -16.45
C CYS A 93 -19.06 -5.49 -17.96
N GLY A 94 -18.16 -4.98 -18.81
CA GLY A 94 -18.36 -4.91 -20.26
C GLY A 94 -19.41 -3.88 -20.71
N ARG A 95 -20.06 -3.17 -19.79
CA ARG A 95 -21.08 -2.15 -20.13
C ARG A 95 -20.43 -0.89 -20.69
N SER A 96 -21.16 -0.17 -21.52
CA SER A 96 -20.77 1.15 -22.02
C SER A 96 -20.85 2.23 -20.93
N THR A 97 -20.30 3.41 -21.20
CA THR A 97 -20.41 4.60 -20.32
C THR A 97 -21.83 5.10 -20.10
N TYR A 98 -22.78 4.69 -20.94
CA TYR A 98 -24.22 4.98 -20.78
C TYR A 98 -24.93 3.93 -19.90
N GLY A 99 -24.26 2.81 -19.59
CA GLY A 99 -24.81 1.74 -18.77
C GLY A 99 -24.89 2.12 -17.29
N LYS A 100 -25.85 1.51 -16.58
CA LYS A 100 -25.92 1.62 -15.12
C LYS A 100 -24.67 1.04 -14.44
N THR A 101 -24.33 1.64 -13.31
CA THR A 101 -23.29 1.16 -12.38
C THR A 101 -23.46 -0.32 -12.06
N CYS A 102 -22.33 -1.02 -11.83
CA CYS A 102 -22.31 -2.49 -11.69
C CYS A 102 -21.85 -2.97 -10.31
N LYS A 103 -21.45 -2.07 -9.42
CA LYS A 103 -21.10 -2.34 -8.03
C LYS A 103 -21.92 -1.45 -7.12
N THR A 104 -22.33 -2.00 -5.99
CA THR A 104 -23.01 -1.27 -4.93
C THR A 104 -22.39 -1.57 -3.56
N SER A 105 -22.57 -0.65 -2.61
CA SER A 105 -22.19 -0.80 -1.22
C SER A 105 -23.15 0.04 -0.37
N PRO A 106 -23.55 -0.43 0.83
CA PRO A 106 -24.48 0.31 1.69
C PRO A 106 -23.93 1.63 2.21
N LEU A 107 -22.62 1.86 2.10
CA LEU A 107 -21.94 3.06 2.62
C LEU A 107 -20.99 3.64 1.56
N HIS A 108 -20.84 4.96 1.61
CA HIS A 108 -19.75 5.64 0.94
C HIS A 108 -18.45 5.47 1.73
N VAL A 109 -17.33 5.34 1.01
CA VAL A 109 -15.98 5.25 1.60
C VAL A 109 -15.11 6.39 1.11
N THR A 110 -14.06 6.69 1.86
CA THR A 110 -13.09 7.74 1.54
C THR A 110 -11.68 7.28 1.88
N SER A 111 -10.69 7.70 1.09
CA SER A 111 -9.28 7.48 1.40
C SER A 111 -8.76 8.37 2.53
N ASN A 112 -9.58 9.33 3.00
CA ASN A 112 -9.33 10.38 3.99
C ASN A 112 -7.87 10.50 4.42
N ILE A 113 -7.16 11.39 3.74
CA ILE A 113 -5.90 11.92 4.23
C ILE A 113 -6.03 13.42 4.24
N ASP A 114 -5.81 13.99 5.41
CA ASP A 114 -5.52 15.39 5.59
C ASP A 114 -4.00 15.55 5.46
N PRO A 115 -3.49 16.05 4.31
CA PRO A 115 -2.05 16.20 4.10
C PRO A 115 -1.38 17.10 5.14
N ASP A 116 -2.14 18.02 5.73
CA ASP A 116 -1.65 18.97 6.72
C ASP A 116 -1.61 18.39 8.15
N ASN A 117 -2.22 17.21 8.35
CA ASN A 117 -2.35 16.55 9.65
C ASN A 117 -1.92 15.06 9.63
N LEU A 118 -0.90 14.73 8.84
CA LEU A 118 -0.26 13.41 8.89
C LEU A 118 0.65 13.28 10.11
N LYS A 119 0.19 12.61 11.17
CA LYS A 119 0.90 12.42 12.45
C LYS A 119 1.06 10.93 12.79
N GLY A 120 1.82 10.62 13.83
CA GLY A 120 2.03 9.26 14.33
C GLY A 120 3.15 8.50 13.61
N PHE A 121 3.95 9.19 12.79
CA PHE A 121 5.00 8.53 12.03
C PHE A 121 6.20 8.18 12.91
N ILE A 122 6.70 6.96 12.74
CA ILE A 122 7.97 6.51 13.32
C ILE A 122 9.06 6.49 12.25
N ASP A 123 10.32 6.68 12.64
CA ASP A 123 11.46 6.62 11.72
C ASP A 123 12.30 5.37 11.97
N THR A 124 12.52 4.59 10.92
CA THR A 124 13.45 3.44 10.96
C THR A 124 14.89 3.84 11.27
N SER A 125 15.22 5.15 11.23
CA SER A 125 16.50 5.65 11.72
C SER A 125 16.74 5.42 13.19
N ASP A 126 15.67 5.29 13.97
CA ASP A 126 15.71 5.17 15.41
C ASP A 126 15.79 3.69 15.85
N SER A 127 15.91 2.78 14.90
CA SER A 127 16.10 1.35 15.16
C SER A 127 17.56 1.03 15.45
N ASP A 128 17.81 0.18 16.46
CA ASP A 128 19.12 -0.36 16.79
C ASP A 128 19.65 -1.38 15.75
N VAL A 129 18.85 -1.72 14.74
CA VAL A 129 19.24 -2.66 13.68
C VAL A 129 20.28 -2.02 12.75
N SER A 130 21.53 -2.46 12.89
CA SER A 130 22.67 -1.99 12.08
C SER A 130 23.02 -2.89 10.89
N SER A 131 22.40 -4.07 10.77
CA SER A 131 22.71 -5.04 9.72
C SER A 131 22.19 -4.61 8.34
N THR A 132 22.94 -4.95 7.29
CA THR A 132 22.48 -4.84 5.90
C THR A 132 21.53 -5.99 5.57
N SER A 133 20.24 -5.67 5.53
CA SER A 133 19.16 -6.62 5.23
C SER A 133 18.34 -6.17 4.03
N VAL A 134 17.66 -7.10 3.37
CA VAL A 134 16.69 -6.81 2.32
C VAL A 134 15.39 -7.50 2.66
N PHE A 135 14.32 -6.72 2.79
CA PHE A 135 12.97 -7.22 2.99
C PHE A 135 12.04 -6.68 1.92
N ALA A 136 11.08 -7.49 1.49
CA ALA A 136 9.93 -6.99 0.76
C ALA A 136 8.72 -6.97 1.67
N LEU A 137 7.87 -5.97 1.53
CA LEU A 137 6.61 -5.91 2.25
C LEU A 137 5.47 -5.43 1.37
N ASP A 138 4.27 -5.89 1.72
CA ASP A 138 3.01 -5.49 1.12
C ASP A 138 1.94 -5.47 2.21
N CYS A 139 1.01 -4.53 2.10
CA CYS A 139 -0.06 -4.35 3.07
C CYS A 139 -1.43 -4.45 2.40
N GLU A 140 -2.40 -4.99 3.14
CA GLU A 140 -3.81 -4.87 2.79
C GLU A 140 -4.46 -3.75 3.59
N MET A 141 -5.35 -2.99 2.94
CA MET A 141 -6.06 -1.87 3.56
C MET A 141 -7.58 -2.04 3.48
N VAL A 142 -8.25 -1.52 4.50
CA VAL A 142 -9.71 -1.46 4.60
C VAL A 142 -10.16 -0.01 4.71
N SER A 143 -11.41 0.25 4.33
CA SER A 143 -12.04 1.55 4.55
C SER A 143 -12.71 1.58 5.92
N THR A 144 -12.42 2.61 6.69
CA THR A 144 -12.93 2.86 8.04
C THR A 144 -13.61 4.23 8.13
N THR A 145 -14.18 4.54 9.29
CA THR A 145 -14.70 5.89 9.58
C THR A 145 -13.62 6.98 9.59
N ARG A 146 -12.34 6.60 9.72
CA ARG A 146 -11.20 7.53 9.72
C ARG A 146 -10.54 7.69 8.37
N GLY A 147 -10.81 6.79 7.42
CA GLY A 147 -10.18 6.77 6.09
C GLY A 147 -9.79 5.37 5.68
N MET A 148 -8.82 5.24 4.78
CA MET A 148 -8.18 3.94 4.57
C MET A 148 -7.12 3.70 5.64
N GLU A 149 -7.18 2.54 6.27
CA GLU A 149 -6.24 2.10 7.30
C GLU A 149 -5.72 0.71 6.95
N ILE A 150 -4.51 0.40 7.43
CA ILE A 150 -3.93 -0.93 7.28
C ILE A 150 -4.75 -1.96 8.05
N ALA A 151 -4.90 -3.14 7.47
CA ALA A 151 -5.63 -4.25 8.05
C ALA A 151 -4.87 -5.57 7.98
N ALA A 152 -3.81 -5.64 7.17
CA ALA A 152 -2.87 -6.74 7.16
C ALA A 152 -1.51 -6.32 6.62
N ILE A 153 -0.46 -7.03 7.03
CA ILE A 153 0.91 -6.85 6.51
C ILE A 153 1.58 -8.20 6.35
N THR A 154 2.36 -8.35 5.28
CA THR A 154 3.36 -9.42 5.15
C THR A 154 4.74 -8.82 4.86
N VAL A 155 5.75 -9.34 5.53
CA VAL A 155 7.17 -9.05 5.30
C VAL A 155 7.88 -10.36 4.99
N VAL A 156 8.63 -10.37 3.89
CA VAL A 156 9.44 -11.50 3.46
C VAL A 156 10.91 -11.10 3.35
N ASP A 157 11.80 -12.03 3.67
CA ASP A 157 13.24 -11.83 3.50
C ASP A 157 13.69 -11.96 2.04
N HIS A 158 14.99 -11.83 1.83
CA HIS A 158 15.63 -11.93 0.52
C HIS A 158 15.53 -13.31 -0.14
N GLN A 159 15.18 -14.38 0.59
CA GLN A 159 14.85 -15.71 0.05
C GLN A 159 13.35 -15.86 -0.21
N CYS A 160 12.57 -14.79 -0.10
CA CYS A 160 11.12 -14.83 -0.20
C CYS A 160 10.45 -15.64 0.92
N LYS A 161 11.13 -15.87 2.06
CA LYS A 161 10.54 -16.51 3.23
C LYS A 161 9.82 -15.48 4.08
N VAL A 162 8.61 -15.80 4.52
CA VAL A 162 7.83 -14.95 5.44
C VAL A 162 8.55 -14.84 6.79
N VAL A 163 8.88 -13.61 7.18
CA VAL A 163 9.49 -13.29 8.48
C VAL A 163 8.53 -12.58 9.43
N TYR A 164 7.47 -11.97 8.89
CA TYR A 164 6.37 -11.41 9.66
C TYR A 164 5.11 -11.39 8.81
N GLU A 165 4.00 -11.85 9.36
CA GLU A 165 2.68 -11.77 8.72
C GLU A 165 1.64 -11.63 9.83
N THR A 166 0.74 -10.66 9.72
CA THR A 166 -0.33 -10.48 10.69
C THR A 166 -1.51 -9.70 10.13
N LEU A 167 -2.67 -9.88 10.76
CA LEU A 167 -3.82 -8.98 10.64
C LEU A 167 -3.67 -7.84 11.64
N VAL A 168 -4.16 -6.66 11.28
CA VAL A 168 -4.07 -5.44 12.09
C VAL A 168 -5.48 -4.92 12.32
N LEU A 169 -5.89 -4.76 13.58
CA LEU A 169 -7.14 -4.13 13.95
C LEU A 169 -7.02 -2.62 13.73
N PRO A 170 -7.76 -2.02 12.78
CA PRO A 170 -7.72 -0.58 12.56
C PRO A 170 -8.29 0.20 13.75
N GLU A 171 -7.84 1.45 13.93
CA GLU A 171 -8.36 2.33 14.99
C GLU A 171 -9.79 2.77 14.66
N GLY A 172 -10.07 3.06 13.38
CA GLY A 172 -11.40 3.38 12.89
C GLY A 172 -12.28 2.14 12.74
N ARG A 173 -13.58 2.32 12.93
CA ARG A 173 -14.54 1.25 12.67
C ARG A 173 -14.54 0.91 11.18
N ILE A 174 -14.32 -0.36 10.85
CA ILE A 174 -14.35 -0.85 9.46
C ILE A 174 -15.76 -0.67 8.89
N ILE A 175 -15.86 0.02 7.76
CA ILE A 175 -17.10 0.21 6.99
C ILE A 175 -17.09 -0.57 5.68
N ASP A 176 -15.91 -0.93 5.17
CA ASP A 176 -15.77 -1.81 4.01
C ASP A 176 -14.40 -2.52 4.04
N TYR A 177 -14.40 -3.85 3.95
CA TYR A 177 -13.18 -4.65 3.97
C TYR A 177 -12.38 -4.60 2.66
N ASN A 178 -12.91 -3.97 1.62
CA ASN A 178 -12.33 -3.96 0.27
C ASN A 178 -12.03 -5.38 -0.24
N THR A 179 -12.87 -6.37 0.08
CA THR A 179 -12.61 -7.81 -0.15
C THR A 179 -12.22 -8.16 -1.58
N ILE A 180 -12.72 -7.44 -2.58
CA ILE A 180 -12.33 -7.61 -4.00
C ILE A 180 -10.81 -7.41 -4.19
N PHE A 181 -10.23 -6.52 -3.40
CA PHE A 181 -8.81 -6.19 -3.41
C PHE A 181 -8.05 -6.89 -2.30
N SER A 182 -8.60 -7.05 -1.10
CA SER A 182 -7.84 -7.50 0.06
C SER A 182 -8.03 -8.98 0.43
N SER A 183 -9.08 -9.62 -0.10
CA SER A 183 -9.53 -10.93 0.35
C SER A 183 -9.77 -11.01 1.88
N LEU A 184 -10.00 -9.86 2.53
CA LEU A 184 -10.36 -9.73 3.93
C LEU A 184 -11.87 -9.79 4.13
N THR A 185 -12.31 -10.40 5.23
CA THR A 185 -13.72 -10.56 5.61
C THR A 185 -13.87 -10.29 7.11
N SER A 186 -15.08 -9.98 7.55
CA SER A 186 -15.35 -9.75 8.98
C SER A 186 -14.96 -10.90 9.88
N ASP A 187 -15.11 -12.15 9.42
CA ASP A 187 -14.75 -13.33 10.20
C ASP A 187 -13.25 -13.40 10.52
N LYS A 188 -12.39 -12.89 9.62
CA LYS A 188 -10.95 -12.83 9.87
C LYS A 188 -10.58 -11.90 11.02
N PHE A 189 -11.46 -10.97 11.41
CA PHE A 189 -11.20 -9.94 12.43
C PHE A 189 -11.80 -10.27 13.79
N ARG A 190 -12.45 -11.43 13.97
CA ARG A 190 -13.16 -11.77 15.21
C ARG A 190 -12.27 -11.72 16.45
N ASP A 191 -11.04 -12.22 16.32
CA ASP A 191 -10.08 -12.36 17.42
C ASP A 191 -8.79 -11.56 17.19
N VAL A 192 -8.81 -10.59 16.26
CA VAL A 192 -7.63 -9.77 15.95
C VAL A 192 -7.51 -8.66 16.98
N THR A 193 -6.41 -8.66 17.72
CA THR A 193 -6.09 -7.64 18.73
C THR A 193 -4.86 -6.80 18.37
N THR A 194 -4.05 -7.25 17.42
CA THR A 194 -2.82 -6.57 16.98
C THR A 194 -3.14 -5.18 16.46
N LYS A 195 -2.46 -4.15 16.97
CA LYS A 195 -2.63 -2.76 16.54
C LYS A 195 -1.43 -2.30 15.71
N LEU A 196 -1.52 -1.08 15.18
CA LEU A 196 -0.44 -0.47 14.39
C LEU A 196 0.86 -0.34 15.21
N GLU A 197 0.75 -0.07 16.51
CA GLU A 197 1.90 0.06 17.41
C GLU A 197 2.66 -1.27 17.61
N ASP A 198 1.94 -2.39 17.59
CA ASP A 198 2.56 -3.73 17.62
C ASP A 198 3.33 -4.00 16.33
N VAL A 199 2.75 -3.58 15.19
CA VAL A 199 3.41 -3.64 13.87
C VAL A 199 4.65 -2.75 13.85
N HIS A 200 4.57 -1.53 14.37
CA HIS A 200 5.73 -0.63 14.51
C HIS A 200 6.85 -1.28 15.31
N THR A 201 6.54 -1.81 16.49
CA THR A 201 7.51 -2.50 17.34
C THR A 201 8.17 -3.65 16.58
N LYS A 202 7.39 -4.46 15.87
CA LYS A 202 7.93 -5.57 15.09
C LYS A 202 8.79 -5.10 13.91
N LEU A 203 8.37 -4.08 13.17
CA LEU A 203 9.14 -3.52 12.06
C LEU A 203 10.45 -2.90 12.56
N MET A 204 10.44 -2.18 13.68
CA MET A 204 11.66 -1.61 14.26
C MET A 204 12.66 -2.67 14.72
N SER A 205 12.21 -3.89 15.03
CA SER A 205 13.11 -5.03 15.33
C SER A 205 13.71 -5.70 14.07
N LEU A 206 13.18 -5.41 12.89
CA LEU A 206 13.59 -6.03 11.62
C LEU A 206 14.29 -5.03 10.68
N VAL A 207 13.83 -3.78 10.66
CA VAL A 207 14.13 -2.77 9.65
C VAL A 207 14.85 -1.61 10.31
N GLY A 208 16.12 -1.44 9.95
CA GLY A 208 16.93 -0.28 10.35
C GLY A 208 17.35 0.61 9.19
N THR A 209 18.20 1.59 9.49
CA THR A 209 18.75 2.59 8.52
C THR A 209 19.42 1.98 7.29
N HIS A 210 20.00 0.78 7.42
CA HIS A 210 20.73 0.07 6.37
C HIS A 210 19.93 -1.08 5.77
N THR A 211 18.67 -1.23 6.14
CA THR A 211 17.78 -2.20 5.52
C THR A 211 17.24 -1.63 4.21
N ILE A 212 17.14 -2.43 3.16
CA ILE A 212 16.45 -2.06 1.93
C ILE A 212 15.04 -2.64 1.97
N LEU A 213 14.03 -1.78 1.84
CA LEU A 213 12.64 -2.19 1.66
C LEU A 213 12.28 -2.28 0.17
N VAL A 214 11.68 -3.40 -0.21
CA VAL A 214 11.21 -3.69 -1.57
C VAL A 214 9.69 -3.74 -1.60
N GLY A 215 9.06 -3.22 -2.65
CA GLY A 215 7.60 -3.31 -2.80
C GLY A 215 7.09 -2.89 -4.18
N HIS A 216 5.78 -2.70 -4.31
CA HIS A 216 5.13 -2.22 -5.54
C HIS A 216 4.19 -1.05 -5.25
N GLY A 217 4.65 0.18 -5.49
CA GLY A 217 3.92 1.36 -5.06
C GLY A 217 3.97 1.55 -3.55
N LEU A 218 5.12 1.28 -2.95
CA LEU A 218 5.34 1.18 -1.51
C LEU A 218 5.05 2.48 -0.75
N HIS A 219 5.03 3.63 -1.44
CA HIS A 219 4.60 4.92 -0.86
C HIS A 219 3.24 4.85 -0.15
N ASN A 220 2.28 4.07 -0.68
CA ASN A 220 0.96 3.92 -0.06
C ASN A 220 1.05 3.08 1.22
N ASP A 221 1.79 1.99 1.20
CA ASP A 221 2.03 1.12 2.35
C ASP A 221 2.71 1.90 3.47
N LEU A 222 3.82 2.58 3.20
CA LEU A 222 4.55 3.36 4.21
C LEU A 222 3.73 4.51 4.79
N LEU A 223 2.84 5.10 3.98
CA LEU A 223 1.93 6.14 4.47
C LEU A 223 0.89 5.58 5.45
N ARG A 224 0.34 4.39 5.19
CA ARG A 224 -0.65 3.74 6.09
C ARG A 224 0.00 3.04 7.27
N LEU A 225 1.24 2.61 7.12
CA LEU A 225 2.09 2.16 8.21
C LEU A 225 2.60 3.30 9.07
N GLN A 226 2.42 4.57 8.68
CA GLN A 226 3.00 5.72 9.38
C GLN A 226 4.52 5.52 9.61
N LEU A 227 5.26 5.16 8.56
CA LEU A 227 6.67 4.77 8.65
C LEU A 227 7.52 5.64 7.71
N PHE A 228 8.54 6.28 8.26
CA PHE A 228 9.62 6.89 7.48
C PHE A 228 10.73 5.88 7.23
N HIS A 229 11.08 5.70 5.96
CA HIS A 229 12.18 4.85 5.55
C HIS A 229 12.85 5.38 4.28
N GLY A 230 14.18 5.51 4.32
CA GLY A 230 14.96 6.15 3.26
C GLY A 230 15.51 5.22 2.18
N ARG A 231 15.54 3.90 2.41
CA ARG A 231 16.17 2.92 1.50
C ARG A 231 15.14 2.05 0.81
N VAL A 232 14.43 2.62 -0.14
CA VAL A 232 13.36 1.92 -0.87
C VAL A 232 13.79 1.55 -2.28
N VAL A 233 13.50 0.31 -2.68
CA VAL A 233 13.49 -0.17 -4.06
C VAL A 233 12.07 -0.53 -4.44
N ASP A 234 11.45 0.25 -5.33
CA ASP A 234 10.07 0.00 -5.74
C ASP A 234 10.01 -0.53 -7.18
N THR A 235 9.34 -1.67 -7.33
CA THR A 235 9.25 -2.42 -8.58
C THR A 235 8.59 -1.63 -9.72
N ILE A 236 7.78 -0.60 -9.41
CA ILE A 236 7.25 0.33 -10.42
C ILE A 236 8.38 1.04 -11.17
N TYR A 237 9.46 1.40 -10.48
CA TYR A 237 10.62 2.08 -11.08
C TYR A 237 11.65 1.09 -11.62
N LEU A 238 11.71 -0.12 -11.07
CA LEU A 238 12.53 -1.20 -11.65
C LEU A 238 11.98 -1.67 -13.01
N TYR A 239 10.67 -1.66 -13.17
CA TYR A 239 9.96 -2.12 -14.37
C TYR A 239 9.05 -1.01 -14.92
N PRO A 240 9.63 0.08 -15.46
CA PRO A 240 8.88 1.24 -15.91
C PRO A 240 7.93 0.88 -17.05
N HIS A 241 6.77 1.54 -17.06
CA HIS A 241 5.84 1.42 -18.18
C HIS A 241 6.43 2.09 -19.44
N PRO A 242 6.28 1.53 -20.66
CA PRO A 242 6.85 2.11 -21.88
C PRO A 242 6.43 3.55 -22.17
N LYS A 243 5.22 3.94 -21.74
CA LYS A 243 4.69 5.32 -21.87
C LYS A 243 5.25 6.32 -20.83
N GLY A 244 6.07 5.87 -19.88
CA GLY A 244 6.52 6.68 -18.75
C GLY A 244 5.40 6.97 -17.73
N LEU A 245 5.78 7.64 -16.64
CA LEU A 245 4.82 8.11 -15.63
C LEU A 245 3.86 9.16 -16.24
N PRO A 246 2.58 9.23 -15.81
CA PRO A 246 1.99 8.54 -14.67
C PRO A 246 1.52 7.09 -14.95
N ALA A 247 1.70 6.57 -16.16
CA ALA A 247 1.36 5.18 -16.45
C ALA A 247 2.32 4.23 -15.71
N LYS A 248 1.75 3.30 -14.94
CA LYS A 248 2.49 2.32 -14.13
C LYS A 248 2.08 0.92 -14.57
N ASN A 249 3.04 -0.01 -14.63
CA ASN A 249 2.72 -1.42 -14.80
C ASN A 249 2.11 -1.93 -13.50
N PRO A 250 0.89 -2.50 -13.49
CA PRO A 250 0.34 -3.07 -12.27
C PRO A 250 1.08 -4.37 -11.91
N LEU A 251 1.20 -4.69 -10.62
CA LEU A 251 1.91 -5.89 -10.16
C LEU A 251 1.42 -7.17 -10.85
N ARG A 252 0.10 -7.32 -11.04
CA ARG A 252 -0.49 -8.45 -11.80
C ARG A 252 0.13 -8.65 -13.19
N PHE A 253 0.44 -7.56 -13.90
CA PHE A 253 1.06 -7.62 -15.22
C PHE A 253 2.52 -8.04 -15.11
N LEU A 254 3.25 -7.53 -14.11
CA LEU A 254 4.64 -7.91 -13.87
C LEU A 254 4.75 -9.39 -13.46
N LYS A 255 3.84 -9.89 -12.61
CA LYS A 255 3.73 -11.30 -12.24
C LYS A 255 3.53 -12.17 -13.47
N GLN A 256 2.52 -11.89 -14.29
CA GLN A 256 2.24 -12.65 -15.51
C GLN A 256 3.42 -12.65 -16.50
N ARG A 257 4.12 -11.52 -16.62
CA ARG A 257 5.21 -11.37 -17.59
C ARG A 257 6.52 -12.00 -17.14
N HIS A 258 6.85 -11.90 -15.86
CA HIS A 258 8.19 -12.21 -15.35
C HIS A 258 8.23 -13.40 -14.41
N LEU A 259 7.09 -13.77 -13.81
CA LEU A 259 6.97 -14.85 -12.83
C LEU A 259 5.81 -15.80 -13.20
N PRO A 260 5.80 -16.39 -14.42
CA PRO A 260 4.68 -17.24 -14.87
C PRO A 260 4.50 -18.51 -14.04
N HIS A 261 5.53 -18.92 -13.28
CA HIS A 261 5.52 -20.09 -12.40
C HIS A 261 5.40 -19.75 -10.92
N LEU A 262 5.08 -18.49 -10.57
CA LEU A 262 4.82 -18.13 -9.18
C LEU A 262 3.62 -18.92 -8.68
N LEU A 263 3.85 -19.75 -7.66
CA LEU A 263 2.78 -20.48 -7.00
C LEU A 263 1.95 -19.51 -6.16
N VAL A 264 0.63 -19.67 -6.19
CA VAL A 264 -0.26 -18.97 -5.27
C VAL A 264 0.01 -19.53 -3.88
N ASN A 265 0.52 -18.68 -3.00
CA ASN A 265 0.80 -19.08 -1.62
C ASN A 265 -0.50 -19.08 -0.81
N GLU A 266 -0.71 -20.12 -0.01
CA GLU A 266 -1.73 -20.08 1.05
C GLU A 266 -1.38 -18.95 2.04
N GLY A 267 -2.39 -18.24 2.55
CA GLY A 267 -2.20 -17.15 3.52
C GLY A 267 -2.94 -15.86 3.14
N LEU A 268 -2.41 -14.74 3.63
CA LEU A 268 -2.94 -13.42 3.28
C LEU A 268 -2.55 -13.03 1.87
N LYS A 269 -3.39 -12.25 1.19
CA LYS A 269 -3.11 -11.84 -0.19
C LYS A 269 -1.80 -11.05 -0.33
N CYS A 270 -1.51 -10.18 0.64
CA CYS A 270 -0.24 -9.44 0.68
C CYS A 270 1.01 -10.34 0.74
N ARG A 271 0.89 -11.62 1.13
CA ARG A 271 1.99 -12.59 1.04
C ARG A 271 2.42 -12.83 -0.39
N GLU A 272 1.46 -13.09 -1.29
CA GLU A 272 1.76 -13.33 -2.71
C GLU A 272 2.43 -12.10 -3.34
N ASP A 273 1.94 -10.91 -3.00
CA ASP A 273 2.43 -9.66 -3.56
C ASP A 273 3.82 -9.26 -2.97
N ALA A 274 4.07 -9.50 -1.68
CA ALA A 274 5.40 -9.34 -1.08
C ALA A 274 6.44 -10.32 -1.67
N VAL A 275 6.07 -11.60 -1.84
CA VAL A 275 6.94 -12.59 -2.50
C VAL A 275 7.22 -12.19 -3.95
N ALA A 276 6.19 -11.84 -4.71
CA ALA A 276 6.33 -11.44 -6.10
C ALA A 276 7.27 -10.23 -6.26
N THR A 277 7.14 -9.22 -5.40
CA THR A 277 7.99 -8.03 -5.46
C THR A 277 9.45 -8.32 -5.12
N MET A 278 9.72 -9.18 -4.14
CA MET A 278 11.08 -9.67 -3.87
C MET A 278 11.65 -10.44 -5.07
N MET A 279 10.89 -11.37 -5.65
CA MET A 279 11.33 -12.14 -6.82
C MET A 279 11.61 -11.25 -8.04
N LEU A 280 10.77 -10.24 -8.28
CA LEU A 280 11.01 -9.24 -9.33
C LEU A 280 12.29 -8.45 -9.07
N ALA A 281 12.54 -8.02 -7.83
CA ALA A 281 13.75 -7.29 -7.48
C ALA A 281 15.03 -8.15 -7.65
N ARG A 282 14.96 -9.43 -7.24
CA ARG A 282 16.01 -10.44 -7.48
C ARG A 282 16.28 -10.64 -8.96
N LEU A 283 15.24 -10.85 -9.76
CA LEU A 283 15.34 -11.01 -11.22
C LEU A 283 15.98 -9.77 -11.88
N LYS A 284 15.60 -8.57 -11.47
CA LYS A 284 16.20 -7.31 -11.96
C LYS A 284 17.69 -7.18 -11.60
N CYS A 285 18.11 -7.88 -10.55
CA CYS A 285 19.50 -7.96 -10.13
C CYS A 285 20.25 -9.15 -10.73
N GLY A 286 19.64 -9.94 -11.62
CA GLY A 286 20.28 -11.07 -12.30
C GLY A 286 20.34 -12.37 -11.49
N PHE A 287 19.49 -12.50 -10.46
CA PHE A 287 19.28 -13.76 -9.75
C PHE A 287 18.17 -14.57 -10.42
N THR A 288 18.18 -15.88 -10.24
CA THR A 288 17.12 -16.77 -10.75
C THR A 288 15.80 -16.52 -10.02
N ALA A 289 14.69 -16.68 -10.74
CA ALA A 289 13.33 -16.58 -10.19
C ALA A 289 12.88 -17.92 -9.58
N SER A 290 13.76 -18.56 -8.82
CA SER A 290 13.46 -19.78 -8.06
C SER A 290 13.57 -19.46 -6.56
N PRO A 291 12.59 -19.89 -5.74
CA PRO A 291 12.73 -19.83 -4.29
C PRO A 291 13.91 -20.68 -3.81
#